data_AF-A0A434EUP0-F1
#
_entry.id   AF-A0A434EUP0-F1
#
_cell.length_a   1.000
_cell.length_b   1.000
_cell.length_c   1.000
_cell.angle_alpha   90.00
_cell.angle_beta   90.00
_cell.angle_gamma   90.00
#
_symmetry.space_group_name_H-M   'P 1'
#
loop_
_entity.id
_entity.type
_entity.pdbx_description
1 polymer ?
#
loop_
_entity_poly.entity_id
_entity_poly.type
_entity_poly.pdbx_seq_one_letter_code
_entity_poly.pdbx_strand_id
1 'polypeptide(L)' 'MAARKQLTRLKAPYLKRILLEPSRVADWDQYPWSLPIFRDREFELEFAVAED' A
#
# COMPACT_ATOMS: atom_id res chain seq x y z
N MET A 1 11.96 8.71 -16.85
CA MET A 1 12.61 8.43 -15.55
C MET A 1 12.84 6.92 -15.47
N ALA A 2 14.08 6.43 -15.48
CA ALA A 2 14.33 5.00 -15.35
C ALA A 2 14.00 4.53 -13.92
N ALA A 3 13.22 3.46 -13.77
CA ALA A 3 12.87 2.90 -12.47
C ALA A 3 14.15 2.45 -11.73
N ARG A 4 14.45 3.10 -10.61
CA ARG A 4 15.60 2.74 -9.78
C ARG A 4 15.31 1.41 -9.08
N LYS A 5 16.05 0.36 -9.45
CA LYS A 5 15.94 -0.96 -8.81
C LYS A 5 16.39 -0.84 -7.34
N GLN A 6 15.42 -0.75 -6.43
CA GLN A 6 15.68 -0.66 -5.00
C GLN A 6 15.97 -2.07 -4.46
N LEU A 7 17.21 -2.33 -4.04
CA LEU A 7 17.59 -3.60 -3.42
C LEU A 7 16.85 -3.74 -2.08
N THR A 8 15.94 -4.70 -1.97
CA THR A 8 15.24 -4.98 -0.71
C THR A 8 16.17 -5.66 0.29
N ARG A 9 16.21 -5.14 1.52
CA ARG A 9 17.03 -5.68 2.63
C ARG A 9 16.31 -6.70 3.49
N LEU A 10 15.04 -7.00 3.21
CA LEU A 10 14.29 -7.95 4.01
C LEU A 10 15.03 -9.32 3.98
N LYS A 11 14.71 -10.33 4.84
CA LYS A 11 14.94 -11.79 4.55
C LYS A 11 13.73 -12.59 3.99
N ALA A 12 13.93 -13.48 3.01
CA ALA A 12 12.84 -14.15 2.27
C ALA A 12 11.98 -14.99 3.24
N PRO A 13 10.67 -15.20 2.98
CA PRO A 13 9.88 -14.82 1.81
C PRO A 13 9.23 -13.43 1.99
N TYR A 14 9.40 -12.54 1.02
CA TYR A 14 9.30 -11.09 1.20
C TYR A 14 7.93 -10.45 1.26
N LEU A 15 6.94 -11.14 1.79
CA LEU A 15 5.70 -10.51 2.20
C LEU A 15 5.59 -10.53 3.72
N LYS A 16 5.91 -9.41 4.35
CA LYS A 16 5.33 -9.12 5.66
C LYS A 16 3.88 -8.72 5.41
N ARG A 17 2.93 -9.53 5.86
CA ARG A 17 1.51 -9.16 5.86
C ARG A 17 1.35 -7.93 6.76
N ILE A 18 0.85 -6.84 6.18
CA ILE A 18 0.49 -5.62 6.91
C ILE A 18 -1.03 -5.58 6.95
N LEU A 19 -1.59 -5.36 8.14
CA LEU A 19 -3.02 -5.17 8.35
C LEU A 19 -3.25 -3.70 8.69
N LEU A 20 -4.25 -3.10 8.05
CA LEU A 20 -4.77 -1.79 8.42
C LEU A 20 -5.91 -1.98 9.42
N GLU A 21 -5.87 -1.26 10.53
CA GLU A 21 -6.92 -1.27 11.55
C GLU A 21 -7.61 0.10 11.54
N PRO A 22 -8.79 0.25 10.88
CA PRO A 22 -9.42 1.55 10.65
C PRO A 22 -9.72 2.34 11.92
N SER A 23 -10.01 1.65 13.02
CA SER A 23 -10.29 2.26 14.33
C SER A 23 -9.10 3.01 14.93
N ARG A 24 -7.89 2.80 14.40
CA ARG A 24 -6.65 3.44 14.88
C ARG A 24 -6.18 4.61 14.01
N VAL A 25 -6.88 4.90 12.93
CA VAL A 25 -6.57 6.05 12.07
C VAL A 25 -7.19 7.30 12.70
N ALA A 26 -6.33 8.24 13.10
CA ALA A 26 -6.77 9.47 13.77
C ALA A 26 -7.45 10.46 12.81
N ASP A 27 -6.96 10.55 11.57
CA ASP A 27 -7.45 11.47 10.54
C ASP A 27 -7.25 10.86 9.15
N TRP A 28 -8.32 10.67 8.39
CA TRP A 28 -8.28 10.09 7.05
C TRP A 28 -7.92 11.09 5.95
N ASP A 29 -8.05 12.39 6.22
CA ASP A 29 -7.72 13.43 5.25
C ASP A 29 -6.23 13.81 5.32
N GLN A 30 -5.54 13.36 6.37
CA GLN A 30 -4.10 13.57 6.54
C GLN A 30 -3.28 12.50 5.80
N TYR A 31 -2.17 12.92 5.19
CA TYR A 31 -1.19 11.98 4.64
C TYR A 31 -0.62 11.06 5.75
N PRO A 32 -0.52 9.73 5.55
CA PRO A 32 -0.70 9.00 4.29
C PRO A 32 -2.11 8.44 4.04
N TRP A 33 -3.08 8.70 4.91
CA TRP A 33 -4.43 8.12 4.86
C TRP A 33 -5.30 8.70 3.75
N SER A 34 -4.99 9.91 3.27
CA SER A 34 -5.68 10.54 2.14
C SER A 34 -5.30 9.98 0.77
N LEU A 35 -4.50 8.91 0.71
CA LEU A 35 -4.16 8.25 -0.54
C LEU A 35 -5.36 7.46 -1.10
N PRO A 36 -5.49 7.36 -2.44
CA PRO A 36 -6.61 6.66 -3.07
C PRO A 36 -6.82 5.22 -2.60
N ILE A 37 -5.74 4.51 -2.26
CA ILE A 37 -5.76 3.11 -1.78
C ILE A 37 -6.46 2.91 -0.43
N PHE A 38 -6.81 4.00 0.26
CA PHE A 38 -7.43 3.99 1.57
C PHE A 38 -8.85 4.60 1.56
N ARG A 39 -9.37 5.00 0.39
CA ARG A 39 -10.67 5.69 0.26
C ARG A 39 -11.84 4.88 0.79
N ASP A 40 -11.86 3.59 0.47
CA ASP A 40 -12.93 2.69 0.88
C ASP A 40 -12.74 2.20 2.32
N ARG A 41 -11.69 2.67 3.02
CA ARG A 41 -11.29 2.28 4.39
C ARG A 41 -11.04 0.78 4.55
N GLU A 42 -11.06 0.06 3.46
CA GLU A 42 -10.73 -1.34 3.31
C GLU A 42 -9.45 -1.41 2.48
N PHE A 43 -8.48 -2.18 2.97
CA PHE A 43 -7.21 -2.37 2.27
C PHE A 43 -7.38 -3.52 1.26
N GLU A 44 -8.10 -3.28 0.18
CA GLU A 44 -8.08 -4.16 -1.00
C GLU A 44 -7.27 -3.52 -2.12
N LEU A 45 -6.20 -4.21 -2.52
CA LEU A 45 -5.36 -3.84 -3.66
C LEU A 45 -5.77 -4.72 -4.83
N GLU A 46 -6.69 -4.22 -5.67
CA GLU A 46 -6.92 -4.82 -6.98
C GLU A 46 -5.84 -4.33 -7.96
N PHE A 47 -4.98 -5.24 -8.39
CA PHE A 47 -4.03 -4.95 -9.46
C PHE A 47 -4.75 -5.13 -10.79
N ALA A 48 -5.12 -4.03 -11.44
CA ALA A 48 -5.54 -4.08 -12.84
C ALA A 48 -4.38 -4.61 -13.68
N VAL A 49 -4.63 -5.66 -14.44
CA VAL A 49 -3.67 -6.13 -15.45
C VAL A 49 -3.54 -5.03 -16.49
N ALA A 50 -2.33 -4.56 -16.75
CA ALA A 50 -2.10 -3.63 -17.86
C ALA A 50 -2.46 -4.36 -19.17
N GLU A 51 -3.42 -3.82 -19.92
CA GLU A 51 -3.68 -4.30 -21.30
C GLU A 51 -2.50 -3.92 -22.21
N ASP A 52 -2.21 -4.80 -23.18
CA ASP A 52 -1.05 -4.77 -24.10
C ASP A 52 -0.93 -3.49 -24.95
#